data_AF-A0A0G0FPX7-F1
#
_entry.id   AF-A0A0G0FPX7-F1
#
_cell.length_a   1.000
_cell.length_b   1.000
_cell.length_c   1.000
_cell.angle_alpha   90.00
_cell.angle_beta   90.00
_cell.angle_gamma   90.00
#
_symmetry.space_group_name_H-M   'P 1'
#
loop_
_entity.id
_entity.type
_entity.pdbx_description
1 polymer ?
#
loop_
_entity_poly.entity_id
_entity_poly.type
_entity_poly.pdbx_seq_one_letter_code
_entity_poly.pdbx_strand_id
1 'polypeptide(L)'
;MNLFNLFKKKITVVVHDGDFHPDEVFACAVFFLWAEKTGNKIKIIRTRDKEIITKADIVADVGGVYDPDRNRFDHHQKEGAGIHENGIPYASFGLVWKKYGAEVCSDREVANSIERDLVVPVDARDNGINISATNDFKIDDHRTHDAIDHFNFTYQEDQGPSYKQFEKALYLTKEILIREIAWAKALIDGEKETLELIRKQDNPEILILEKNIEWHQAVSNNKNIKFIVYSGKSKQDWRIQVGRNDLKDYNSNRAKLPESWWGLRDKDLINTSGVKEAVFCTNRGWLAVAKTKEGAIEMANKALRNLDN
;
A
#
# COMPACT_ATOMS: atom_id res chain seq x y z
N MET A 1 -34.81 13.87 9.11
CA MET A 1 -35.03 12.53 8.53
C MET A 1 -35.09 12.70 7.02
N ASN A 2 -34.02 12.36 6.30
CA ASN A 2 -33.79 12.81 4.93
C ASN A 2 -34.64 11.99 3.93
N LEU A 3 -35.48 12.67 3.14
CA LEU A 3 -36.44 12.07 2.18
C LEU A 3 -35.78 11.33 1.00
N PHE A 4 -34.44 11.34 0.89
CA PHE A 4 -33.67 10.70 -0.18
C PHE A 4 -33.47 9.18 -0.04
N ASN A 5 -34.06 8.54 0.97
CA ASN A 5 -33.75 7.15 1.32
C ASN A 5 -34.64 6.08 0.64
N LEU A 6 -35.53 6.45 -0.30
CA LEU A 6 -36.56 5.55 -0.84
C LEU A 6 -36.15 4.68 -2.05
N PHE A 7 -34.95 4.81 -2.62
CA PHE A 7 -34.55 3.98 -3.79
C PHE A 7 -33.11 3.46 -3.75
N LYS A 8 -32.63 2.96 -2.60
CA LYS A 8 -31.34 2.22 -2.60
C LYS A 8 -31.52 0.87 -3.29
N LYS A 9 -31.04 0.72 -4.53
CA LYS A 9 -31.05 -0.57 -5.24
C LYS A 9 -30.24 -1.58 -4.41
N LYS A 10 -30.87 -2.70 -4.07
CA LYS A 10 -30.19 -3.85 -3.47
C LYS A 10 -29.59 -4.67 -4.61
N ILE A 11 -28.27 -4.68 -4.69
CA ILE A 11 -27.49 -5.39 -5.69
C ILE A 11 -27.08 -6.73 -5.12
N THR A 12 -27.38 -7.80 -5.84
CA THR A 12 -26.96 -9.16 -5.47
C THR A 12 -25.65 -9.50 -6.15
N VAL A 13 -24.64 -9.80 -5.34
CA VAL A 13 -23.31 -10.27 -5.77
C VAL A 13 -23.23 -11.76 -5.46
N VAL A 14 -22.87 -12.58 -6.44
CA VAL A 14 -22.63 -14.01 -6.26
C VAL A 14 -21.15 -14.32 -6.41
N VAL A 15 -20.63 -15.11 -5.46
CA VAL A 15 -19.29 -15.72 -5.50
C VAL A 15 -19.38 -17.20 -5.13
N HIS A 16 -18.31 -17.97 -5.30
CA HIS A 16 -18.36 -19.40 -4.99
C HIS A 16 -18.54 -19.71 -3.49
N ASP A 17 -18.88 -20.96 -3.17
CA ASP A 17 -19.15 -21.45 -1.81
C ASP A 17 -18.08 -22.40 -1.23
N GLY A 18 -16.90 -22.49 -1.86
CA GLY A 18 -15.77 -23.26 -1.33
C GLY A 18 -15.01 -22.55 -0.22
N ASP A 19 -13.83 -23.05 0.13
CA ASP A 19 -12.82 -22.26 0.82
C ASP A 19 -12.53 -21.01 -0.01
N PHE A 20 -12.53 -19.84 0.63
CA PHE A 20 -12.34 -18.58 -0.06
C PHE A 20 -10.87 -18.24 -0.24
N HIS A 21 -10.59 -17.54 -1.33
CA HIS A 21 -9.27 -17.03 -1.65
C HIS A 21 -9.26 -15.50 -1.49
N PRO A 22 -8.07 -14.87 -1.54
CA PRO A 22 -7.99 -13.43 -1.39
C PRO A 22 -8.64 -12.69 -2.56
N ASP A 23 -8.62 -13.24 -3.77
CA ASP A 23 -9.08 -12.55 -4.97
C ASP A 23 -10.60 -12.28 -4.91
N GLU A 24 -11.44 -13.27 -4.57
CA GLU A 24 -12.89 -13.05 -4.50
C GLU A 24 -13.31 -12.27 -3.25
N VAL A 25 -12.54 -12.36 -2.16
CA VAL A 25 -12.73 -11.53 -0.96
C VAL A 25 -12.41 -10.06 -1.26
N PHE A 26 -11.31 -9.77 -1.96
CA PHE A 26 -10.97 -8.41 -2.40
C PHE A 26 -11.96 -7.88 -3.44
N ALA A 27 -12.40 -8.70 -4.40
CA ALA A 27 -13.47 -8.34 -5.34
C ALA A 27 -14.74 -7.90 -4.60
N CYS A 28 -15.13 -8.65 -3.56
CA CYS A 28 -16.25 -8.28 -2.69
C CYS A 28 -16.01 -6.95 -1.97
N ALA A 29 -14.81 -6.70 -1.45
CA ALA A 29 -14.46 -5.42 -0.81
C ALA A 29 -14.60 -4.24 -1.78
N VAL A 30 -14.18 -4.40 -3.04
CA VAL A 30 -14.38 -3.39 -4.10
C VAL A 30 -15.87 -3.08 -4.29
N PHE A 31 -16.72 -4.11 -4.39
CA PHE A 31 -18.16 -3.90 -4.55
C PHE A 31 -18.80 -3.17 -3.37
N PHE A 32 -18.35 -3.43 -2.13
CA PHE A 32 -18.82 -2.69 -0.96
C PHE A 32 -18.44 -1.20 -1.03
N LEU A 33 -17.18 -0.89 -1.33
CA LEU A 33 -16.72 0.50 -1.44
C LEU A 33 -17.41 1.24 -2.59
N TRP A 34 -17.57 0.58 -3.74
CA TRP A 34 -18.30 1.12 -4.88
C TRP A 34 -19.78 1.38 -4.55
N ALA A 35 -20.44 0.44 -3.89
CA ALA A 35 -21.84 0.59 -3.50
C ALA A 35 -22.03 1.72 -2.48
N GLU A 36 -21.11 1.88 -1.52
CA GLU A 36 -21.12 2.98 -0.56
C GLU A 36 -21.06 4.35 -1.25
N LYS A 37 -20.17 4.49 -2.25
CA LYS A 37 -20.07 5.73 -3.04
C LYS A 37 -21.30 6.01 -3.89
N THR A 38 -21.91 4.97 -4.45
CA THR A 38 -23.07 5.09 -5.36
C THR A 38 -24.42 5.08 -4.62
N GLY A 39 -24.41 4.94 -3.29
CA GLY A 39 -25.62 4.88 -2.47
C GLY A 39 -26.38 3.56 -2.56
N ASN A 40 -25.79 2.53 -3.17
CA ASN A 40 -26.36 1.19 -3.31
C ASN A 40 -26.17 0.34 -2.04
N LYS A 41 -26.83 -0.83 -1.99
CA LYS A 41 -26.61 -1.85 -0.95
C LYS A 41 -26.21 -3.16 -1.61
N ILE A 42 -25.15 -3.80 -1.11
CA ILE A 42 -24.73 -5.14 -1.56
C ILE A 42 -25.38 -6.22 -0.68
N LYS A 43 -25.79 -7.32 -1.31
CA LYS A 43 -26.02 -8.62 -0.66
C LYS A 43 -25.11 -9.64 -1.34
N ILE A 44 -24.23 -10.28 -0.57
CA ILE A 44 -23.44 -11.41 -1.07
C ILE A 44 -24.22 -12.70 -0.91
N ILE A 45 -24.14 -13.56 -1.91
CA ILE A 45 -24.60 -14.95 -1.88
C ILE A 45 -23.42 -15.82 -2.32
N ARG A 46 -22.96 -16.71 -1.44
CA ARG A 46 -21.95 -17.72 -1.75
C ARG A 46 -22.66 -18.98 -2.26
N THR A 47 -22.50 -19.34 -3.53
CA THR A 47 -23.15 -20.51 -4.13
C THR A 47 -22.52 -20.92 -5.46
N ARG A 48 -22.67 -22.19 -5.84
CA ARG A 48 -22.45 -22.70 -7.21
C ARG A 48 -23.74 -23.04 -7.96
N ASP A 49 -24.90 -22.67 -7.43
CA ASP A 49 -26.19 -22.86 -8.09
C ASP A 49 -26.30 -21.98 -9.35
N LYS A 50 -26.41 -22.63 -10.51
CA LYS A 50 -26.46 -21.97 -11.83
C LYS A 50 -27.66 -21.04 -11.98
N GLU A 51 -28.81 -21.36 -11.38
CA GLU A 51 -29.99 -20.50 -11.47
C GLU A 51 -29.80 -19.21 -10.67
N ILE A 52 -29.19 -19.32 -9.47
CA ILE A 52 -28.90 -18.14 -8.64
C ILE A 52 -27.85 -17.27 -9.33
N ILE A 53 -26.77 -17.87 -9.85
CA ILE A 53 -25.72 -17.18 -10.60
C ILE A 53 -26.30 -16.42 -11.81
N THR A 54 -27.19 -17.08 -12.57
CA THR A 54 -27.80 -16.47 -13.77
C THR A 54 -28.64 -15.23 -13.43
N LYS A 55 -29.34 -15.25 -12.28
CA LYS A 55 -30.24 -14.17 -11.83
C LYS A 55 -29.52 -13.02 -11.11
N ALA A 56 -28.24 -13.17 -10.75
CA ALA A 56 -27.50 -12.19 -9.98
C ALA A 56 -27.19 -10.91 -10.78
N ASP A 57 -27.15 -9.76 -10.09
CA ASP A 57 -26.73 -8.49 -10.72
C ASP A 57 -25.24 -8.53 -11.07
N ILE A 58 -24.42 -9.11 -10.20
CA ILE A 58 -22.95 -9.21 -10.33
C ILE A 58 -22.52 -10.63 -9.95
N VAL A 59 -21.55 -11.18 -10.68
CA VAL A 59 -20.94 -12.48 -10.36
C VAL A 59 -19.42 -12.33 -10.46
N ALA A 60 -18.69 -12.83 -9.47
CA ALA A 60 -17.24 -12.89 -9.47
C ALA A 60 -16.79 -14.28 -9.00
N ASP A 61 -15.69 -14.77 -9.55
CA ASP A 61 -15.06 -16.04 -9.16
C ASP A 61 -15.94 -17.30 -9.22
N VAL A 62 -16.99 -17.23 -10.03
CA VAL A 62 -17.87 -18.37 -10.30
C VAL A 62 -18.66 -18.13 -11.59
N GLY A 63 -19.07 -19.21 -12.24
CA GLY A 63 -19.94 -19.20 -13.41
C GLY A 63 -19.24 -19.37 -14.75
N GLY A 64 -17.91 -19.34 -14.79
CA GLY A 64 -17.05 -19.62 -15.94
C GLY A 64 -17.18 -18.60 -17.07
N VAL A 65 -17.45 -17.34 -16.74
CA VAL A 65 -17.66 -16.27 -17.72
C VAL A 65 -16.99 -14.97 -17.28
N TYR A 66 -16.15 -14.41 -18.15
CA TYR A 66 -15.76 -13.01 -18.11
C TYR A 66 -16.57 -12.21 -19.13
N ASP A 67 -17.41 -11.31 -18.63
CA ASP A 67 -18.18 -10.35 -19.42
C ASP A 67 -18.38 -9.08 -18.57
N PRO A 68 -17.54 -8.05 -18.75
CA PRO A 68 -17.61 -6.86 -17.92
C PRO A 68 -18.90 -6.07 -18.16
N ASP A 69 -19.52 -6.11 -19.33
CA ASP A 69 -20.78 -5.40 -19.62
C ASP A 69 -21.95 -6.01 -18.85
N ARG A 70 -21.91 -7.33 -18.65
CA ARG A 70 -22.90 -8.08 -17.86
C ARG A 70 -22.48 -8.29 -16.40
N ASN A 71 -21.40 -7.66 -15.93
CA ASN A 71 -20.85 -7.84 -14.59
C ASN A 71 -20.59 -9.31 -14.23
N ARG A 72 -19.88 -10.02 -15.10
CA ARG A 72 -19.39 -11.37 -14.87
C ARG A 72 -17.86 -11.31 -14.86
N PHE A 73 -17.26 -11.72 -13.75
CA PHE A 73 -15.83 -11.55 -13.45
C PHE A 73 -15.23 -12.87 -12.97
N ASP A 74 -15.34 -13.92 -13.79
CA ASP A 74 -14.67 -15.19 -13.55
C ASP A 74 -13.46 -15.35 -14.49
N HIS A 75 -12.44 -16.05 -14.03
CA HIS A 75 -11.20 -16.32 -14.76
C HIS A 75 -10.95 -17.81 -15.05
N HIS A 76 -11.77 -18.71 -14.48
CA HIS A 76 -11.58 -20.17 -14.55
C HIS A 76 -11.86 -20.82 -15.92
N GLN A 77 -12.39 -20.08 -16.90
CA GLN A 77 -12.60 -20.58 -18.26
C GLN A 77 -11.28 -21.00 -18.94
N LYS A 78 -11.38 -21.93 -19.89
CA LYS A 78 -10.21 -22.57 -20.54
C LYS A 78 -9.26 -21.57 -21.20
N GLU A 79 -9.80 -20.50 -21.76
CA GLU A 79 -9.09 -19.41 -22.41
C GLU A 79 -8.60 -18.31 -21.45
N GLY A 80 -8.96 -18.40 -20.16
CA GLY A 80 -8.70 -17.38 -19.15
C GLY A 80 -9.55 -16.11 -19.35
N ALA A 81 -9.22 -15.04 -18.62
CA ALA A 81 -9.89 -13.74 -18.71
C ALA A 81 -8.99 -12.61 -19.25
N GLY A 82 -7.92 -12.98 -19.95
CA GLY A 82 -6.87 -12.07 -20.41
C GLY A 82 -5.75 -11.88 -19.39
N ILE A 83 -4.88 -10.91 -19.66
CA ILE A 83 -3.65 -10.66 -18.91
C ILE A 83 -3.48 -9.17 -18.59
N HIS A 84 -2.82 -8.88 -17.48
CA HIS A 84 -2.26 -7.58 -17.13
C HIS A 84 -1.13 -7.20 -18.11
N GLU A 85 -0.74 -5.92 -18.13
CA GLU A 85 0.33 -5.42 -19.03
C GLU A 85 1.68 -6.12 -18.81
N ASN A 86 1.94 -6.60 -17.58
CA ASN A 86 3.15 -7.32 -17.22
C ASN A 86 3.10 -8.83 -17.53
N GLY A 87 2.01 -9.31 -18.14
CA GLY A 87 1.83 -10.71 -18.54
C GLY A 87 1.23 -11.63 -17.47
N ILE A 88 0.97 -11.14 -16.25
CA ILE A 88 0.24 -11.91 -15.24
C ILE A 88 -1.22 -12.09 -15.71
N PRO A 89 -1.79 -13.31 -15.70
CA PRO A 89 -3.22 -13.51 -15.97
C PRO A 89 -4.10 -12.81 -14.94
N TYR A 90 -5.26 -12.34 -15.37
CA TYR A 90 -6.24 -11.80 -14.43
C TYR A 90 -6.84 -12.90 -13.56
N ALA A 91 -7.04 -12.61 -12.27
CA ALA A 91 -7.99 -13.31 -11.41
C ALA A 91 -9.24 -12.44 -11.19
N SER A 92 -10.21 -12.91 -10.41
CA SER A 92 -11.48 -12.21 -10.25
C SER A 92 -11.29 -10.81 -9.65
N PHE A 93 -10.32 -10.62 -8.75
CA PHE A 93 -9.98 -9.31 -8.20
C PHE A 93 -9.54 -8.33 -9.29
N GLY A 94 -8.57 -8.69 -10.13
CA GLY A 94 -8.11 -7.81 -11.20
C GLY A 94 -9.18 -7.50 -12.24
N LEU A 95 -10.06 -8.45 -12.59
CA LEU A 95 -11.19 -8.19 -13.50
C LEU A 95 -12.16 -7.16 -12.92
N VAL A 96 -12.46 -7.26 -11.63
CA VAL A 96 -13.30 -6.31 -10.91
C VAL A 96 -12.60 -4.96 -10.76
N TRP A 97 -11.31 -4.95 -10.42
CA TRP A 97 -10.52 -3.74 -10.28
C TRP A 97 -10.41 -2.96 -11.59
N LYS A 98 -10.21 -3.65 -12.70
CA LYS A 98 -10.19 -3.06 -14.05
C LYS A 98 -11.44 -2.27 -14.37
N LYS A 99 -12.62 -2.71 -13.90
CA LYS A 99 -13.89 -2.00 -14.12
C LYS A 99 -14.14 -0.92 -13.06
N TYR A 100 -13.96 -1.24 -11.77
CA TYR A 100 -14.45 -0.41 -10.67
C TYR A 100 -13.36 0.35 -9.90
N GLY A 101 -12.09 -0.02 -10.06
CA GLY A 101 -10.97 0.49 -9.25
C GLY A 101 -10.81 2.01 -9.33
N ALA A 102 -10.94 2.60 -10.53
CA ALA A 102 -10.89 4.04 -10.71
C ALA A 102 -12.05 4.78 -10.01
N GLU A 103 -13.27 4.21 -10.00
CA GLU A 103 -14.42 4.77 -9.29
C GLU A 103 -14.22 4.67 -7.77
N VAL A 104 -13.74 3.51 -7.29
CA VAL A 104 -13.45 3.26 -5.87
C VAL A 104 -12.32 4.17 -5.35
N CYS A 105 -11.32 4.49 -6.18
CA CYS A 105 -10.27 5.44 -5.79
C CYS A 105 -10.69 6.90 -6.00
N SER A 106 -11.64 7.19 -6.88
CA SER A 106 -11.93 8.55 -7.40
C SER A 106 -10.70 9.24 -8.00
N ASP A 107 -9.68 8.46 -8.36
CA ASP A 107 -8.39 8.91 -8.86
C ASP A 107 -7.73 7.74 -9.61
N ARG A 108 -7.42 7.94 -10.88
CA ARG A 108 -6.86 6.88 -11.74
C ARG A 108 -5.39 6.60 -11.40
N GLU A 109 -4.63 7.59 -10.97
CA GLU A 109 -3.23 7.40 -10.61
C GLU A 109 -3.10 6.55 -9.34
N VAL A 110 -3.98 6.81 -8.36
CA VAL A 110 -4.12 5.98 -7.17
C VAL A 110 -4.54 4.56 -7.54
N ALA A 111 -5.54 4.41 -8.42
CA ALA A 111 -6.02 3.09 -8.85
C ALA A 111 -4.92 2.26 -9.53
N ASN A 112 -4.09 2.88 -10.38
CA ASN A 112 -2.96 2.24 -11.03
C ASN A 112 -1.87 1.82 -10.02
N SER A 113 -1.65 2.63 -8.97
CA SER A 113 -0.70 2.26 -7.90
C SER A 113 -1.17 1.03 -7.13
N ILE A 114 -2.45 0.98 -6.76
CA ILE A 114 -3.05 -0.17 -6.08
C ILE A 114 -3.05 -1.40 -7.00
N GLU A 115 -3.31 -1.22 -8.29
CA GLU A 115 -3.26 -2.31 -9.27
C GLU A 115 -1.90 -2.99 -9.26
N ARG A 116 -0.83 -2.19 -9.36
CA ARG A 116 0.56 -2.68 -9.33
C ARG A 116 0.93 -3.35 -8.01
N ASP A 117 0.60 -2.72 -6.89
CA ASP A 117 1.17 -3.10 -5.57
C ASP A 117 0.33 -4.11 -4.80
N LEU A 118 -0.97 -4.26 -5.13
CA LEU A 118 -1.90 -5.16 -4.43
C LEU A 118 -2.63 -6.12 -5.37
N VAL A 119 -3.24 -5.61 -6.45
CA VAL A 119 -4.11 -6.42 -7.32
C VAL A 119 -3.32 -7.47 -8.09
N VAL A 120 -2.31 -7.04 -8.84
CA VAL A 120 -1.45 -7.93 -9.63
C VAL A 120 -0.81 -9.02 -8.74
N PRO A 121 -0.27 -8.70 -7.54
CA PRO A 121 0.24 -9.75 -6.65
C PRO A 121 -0.79 -10.79 -6.20
N VAL A 122 -2.02 -10.38 -5.92
CA VAL A 122 -3.11 -11.29 -5.56
C VAL A 122 -3.47 -12.17 -6.76
N ASP A 123 -3.70 -11.56 -7.93
CA ASP A 123 -4.01 -12.27 -9.16
C ASP A 123 -2.92 -13.26 -9.56
N ALA A 124 -1.64 -12.91 -9.38
CA ALA A 124 -0.53 -13.80 -9.67
C ALA A 124 -0.60 -15.07 -8.83
N ARG A 125 -0.80 -14.94 -7.50
CA ARG A 125 -0.86 -16.11 -6.61
C ARG A 125 -2.06 -16.99 -6.91
N ASP A 126 -3.21 -16.38 -7.16
CA ASP A 126 -4.44 -17.09 -7.48
C ASP A 126 -4.33 -17.89 -8.80
N ASN A 127 -3.62 -17.35 -9.79
CA ASN A 127 -3.24 -18.07 -11.01
C ASN A 127 -2.02 -18.99 -10.85
N GLY A 128 -1.56 -19.26 -9.62
CA GLY A 128 -0.44 -20.18 -9.34
C GLY A 128 0.94 -19.67 -9.76
N ILE A 129 1.12 -18.35 -9.90
CA ILE A 129 2.38 -17.71 -10.30
C ILE A 129 3.10 -17.15 -9.09
N ASN A 130 4.34 -17.61 -8.88
CA ASN A 130 5.24 -17.07 -7.87
C ASN A 130 5.93 -15.79 -8.36
N ILE A 131 5.67 -14.67 -7.69
CA ILE A 131 6.30 -13.36 -7.97
C ILE A 131 7.50 -13.05 -7.06
N SER A 132 7.78 -13.93 -6.09
CA SER A 132 8.94 -13.83 -5.20
C SER A 132 9.85 -15.03 -5.36
N ALA A 133 11.15 -14.79 -5.36
CA ALA A 133 12.15 -15.84 -5.45
C ALA A 133 12.31 -16.61 -4.12
N THR A 134 12.69 -17.88 -4.22
CA THR A 134 13.22 -18.65 -3.10
C THR A 134 14.48 -17.99 -2.55
N ASN A 135 14.57 -17.81 -1.24
CA ASN A 135 15.74 -17.24 -0.57
C ASN A 135 16.64 -18.33 0.04
N ASP A 136 17.89 -17.97 0.37
CA ASP A 136 18.87 -18.89 0.96
C ASP A 136 18.44 -19.48 2.31
N PHE A 137 17.48 -18.85 2.98
CA PHE A 137 16.96 -19.31 4.28
C PHE A 137 15.86 -20.38 4.14
N LYS A 138 15.37 -20.66 2.93
CA LYS A 138 14.29 -21.64 2.65
C LYS A 138 13.03 -21.40 3.48
N ILE A 139 12.68 -20.13 3.64
CA ILE A 139 11.44 -19.69 4.30
C ILE A 139 10.59 -18.89 3.34
N ASP A 140 9.28 -18.91 3.54
CA ASP A 140 8.34 -18.07 2.81
C ASP A 140 7.91 -16.88 3.68
N ASP A 141 7.67 -15.74 3.05
CA ASP A 141 7.07 -14.60 3.74
C ASP A 141 5.61 -14.90 4.05
N HIS A 142 5.16 -14.59 5.27
CA HIS A 142 3.73 -14.58 5.59
C HIS A 142 3.10 -13.27 5.10
N ARG A 143 2.22 -13.34 4.09
CA ARG A 143 1.67 -12.19 3.37
C ARG A 143 0.17 -12.02 3.62
N THR A 144 -0.39 -10.96 3.03
CA THR A 144 -1.84 -10.67 3.08
C THR A 144 -2.69 -11.85 2.64
N HIS A 145 -2.20 -12.62 1.66
CA HIS A 145 -2.87 -13.81 1.20
C HIS A 145 -3.01 -14.86 2.32
N ASP A 146 -1.95 -15.11 3.10
CA ASP A 146 -1.97 -16.13 4.17
C ASP A 146 -2.89 -15.67 5.28
N ALA A 147 -2.83 -14.38 5.60
CA ALA A 147 -3.70 -13.79 6.61
C ALA A 147 -5.19 -13.91 6.26
N ILE A 148 -5.56 -13.85 4.98
CA ILE A 148 -6.94 -14.03 4.52
C ILE A 148 -7.29 -15.52 4.46
N ASP A 149 -6.45 -16.35 3.84
CA ASP A 149 -6.66 -17.80 3.70
C ASP A 149 -6.87 -18.47 5.06
N HIS A 150 -6.13 -18.04 6.09
CA HIS A 150 -6.22 -18.58 7.46
C HIS A 150 -7.54 -18.25 8.18
N PHE A 151 -8.46 -17.49 7.58
CA PHE A 151 -9.84 -17.42 8.09
C PHE A 151 -10.68 -18.64 7.67
N ASN A 152 -10.30 -19.38 6.62
CA ASN A 152 -10.97 -20.63 6.29
C ASN A 152 -10.83 -21.63 7.44
N PHE A 153 -11.81 -22.52 7.57
CA PHE A 153 -11.77 -23.56 8.59
C PHE A 153 -10.66 -24.56 8.29
N THR A 154 -9.91 -24.94 9.32
CA THR A 154 -9.02 -26.09 9.25
C THR A 154 -9.82 -27.39 9.26
N TYR A 155 -9.20 -28.49 8.86
CA TYR A 155 -9.82 -29.82 8.92
C TYR A 155 -10.16 -30.29 10.34
N GLN A 156 -9.62 -29.63 11.37
CA GLN A 156 -9.85 -29.97 12.79
C GLN A 156 -11.02 -29.20 13.40
N GLU A 157 -11.55 -28.19 12.70
CA GLU A 157 -12.68 -27.40 13.17
C GLU A 157 -14.00 -28.04 12.73
N ASP A 158 -15.02 -27.94 13.57
CA ASP A 158 -16.38 -28.20 13.13
C ASP A 158 -16.72 -27.15 12.08
N GLN A 159 -17.12 -27.60 10.90
CA GLN A 159 -17.50 -26.76 9.76
C GLN A 159 -18.82 -26.07 10.12
N GLY A 160 -18.72 -25.03 10.95
CA GLY A 160 -19.80 -24.11 11.24
C GLY A 160 -20.21 -23.37 9.96
N PRO A 161 -21.07 -22.34 10.05
CA PRO A 161 -21.48 -21.60 8.86
C PRO A 161 -20.26 -20.88 8.25
N SER A 162 -19.70 -21.42 7.15
CA SER A 162 -18.55 -20.89 6.38
C SER A 162 -18.69 -19.39 6.07
N TYR A 163 -19.94 -18.95 5.91
CA TYR A 163 -20.30 -17.55 5.71
C TYR A 163 -19.79 -16.60 6.83
N LYS A 164 -19.73 -17.03 8.09
CA LYS A 164 -19.24 -16.17 9.20
C LYS A 164 -17.75 -15.87 9.10
N GLN A 165 -16.94 -16.84 8.69
CA GLN A 165 -15.50 -16.61 8.53
C GLN A 165 -15.22 -15.74 7.32
N PHE A 166 -15.95 -15.97 6.22
CA PHE A 166 -15.91 -15.11 5.05
C PHE A 166 -16.25 -13.65 5.40
N GLU A 167 -17.28 -13.39 6.23
CA GLU A 167 -17.61 -12.02 6.66
C GLU A 167 -16.47 -11.34 7.44
N LYS A 168 -15.73 -12.08 8.27
CA LYS A 168 -14.56 -11.53 8.98
C LYS A 168 -13.40 -11.24 8.03
N ALA A 169 -13.10 -12.17 7.12
CA ALA A 169 -12.08 -11.99 6.09
C ALA A 169 -12.39 -10.77 5.23
N LEU A 170 -13.65 -10.63 4.80
CA LEU A 170 -14.14 -9.51 4.03
C LEU A 170 -14.03 -8.18 4.79
N TYR A 171 -14.39 -8.17 6.08
CA TYR A 171 -14.23 -6.96 6.92
C TYR A 171 -12.77 -6.51 6.96
N LEU A 172 -11.84 -7.42 7.27
CA LEU A 172 -10.40 -7.12 7.30
C LEU A 172 -9.91 -6.63 5.93
N THR A 173 -10.28 -7.33 4.86
CA THR A 173 -9.86 -7.03 3.49
C THR A 173 -10.36 -5.66 3.03
N LYS A 174 -11.59 -5.28 3.40
CA LYS A 174 -12.12 -3.94 3.15
C LYS A 174 -11.31 -2.88 3.87
N GLU A 175 -10.97 -3.08 5.14
CA GLU A 175 -10.14 -2.14 5.90
C GLU A 175 -8.72 -2.01 5.31
N ILE A 176 -8.12 -3.13 4.88
CA ILE A 176 -6.84 -3.13 4.15
C ILE A 176 -6.97 -2.25 2.90
N LEU A 177 -7.97 -2.50 2.05
CA LEU A 177 -8.15 -1.76 0.80
C LEU A 177 -8.37 -0.26 1.03
N ILE A 178 -9.13 0.13 2.05
CA ILE A 178 -9.31 1.55 2.45
C ILE A 178 -7.96 2.17 2.81
N ARG A 179 -7.14 1.47 3.59
CA ARG A 179 -5.82 1.95 4.02
C ARG A 179 -4.83 2.02 2.87
N GLU A 180 -4.84 1.06 1.97
CA GLU A 180 -4.03 1.04 0.75
C GLU A 180 -4.35 2.25 -0.12
N ILE A 181 -5.63 2.52 -0.39
CA ILE A 181 -6.06 3.71 -1.16
C ILE A 181 -5.59 5.00 -0.50
N ALA A 182 -5.75 5.12 0.82
CA ALA A 182 -5.31 6.30 1.56
C ALA A 182 -3.78 6.50 1.49
N TRP A 183 -3.00 5.42 1.60
CA TRP A 183 -1.55 5.47 1.50
C TRP A 183 -1.07 5.79 0.09
N ALA A 184 -1.62 5.13 -0.94
CA ALA A 184 -1.29 5.41 -2.33
C ALA A 184 -1.54 6.89 -2.67
N LYS A 185 -2.67 7.46 -2.23
CA LYS A 185 -2.96 8.88 -2.39
C LYS A 185 -1.91 9.76 -1.68
N ALA A 186 -1.59 9.46 -0.42
CA ALA A 186 -0.62 10.24 0.35
C ALA A 186 0.80 10.19 -0.27
N LEU A 187 1.21 9.04 -0.80
CA LEU A 187 2.50 8.88 -1.48
C LEU A 187 2.55 9.70 -2.78
N ILE A 188 1.50 9.64 -3.60
CA ILE A 188 1.41 10.39 -4.87
C ILE A 188 1.39 11.90 -4.61
N ASP A 189 0.51 12.36 -3.72
CA ASP A 189 0.39 13.78 -3.39
C ASP A 189 1.66 14.31 -2.71
N GLY A 190 2.26 13.50 -1.82
CA GLY A 190 3.52 13.80 -1.15
C GLY A 190 4.71 13.89 -2.10
N GLU A 191 4.80 13.01 -3.10
CA GLU A 191 5.82 13.10 -4.15
C GLU A 191 5.69 14.40 -4.93
N LYS A 192 4.48 14.76 -5.37
CA LYS A 192 4.22 16.01 -6.10
C LYS A 192 4.60 17.25 -5.28
N GLU A 193 4.14 17.34 -4.02
CA GLU A 193 4.49 18.46 -3.12
C GLU A 193 6.01 18.53 -2.88
N THR A 194 6.66 17.38 -2.70
CA THR A 194 8.11 17.34 -2.49
C THR A 194 8.88 17.82 -3.72
N LEU A 195 8.47 17.41 -4.93
CA LEU A 195 9.10 17.87 -6.17
C LEU A 195 9.00 19.39 -6.34
N GLU A 196 7.88 20.00 -5.93
CA GLU A 196 7.75 21.46 -5.90
C GLU A 196 8.70 22.11 -4.88
N LEU A 197 8.82 21.52 -3.68
CA LEU A 197 9.70 22.03 -2.63
C LEU A 197 11.18 21.93 -3.01
N ILE A 198 11.56 20.86 -3.72
CA ILE A 198 12.91 20.70 -4.29
C ILE A 198 13.20 21.83 -5.27
N ARG A 199 12.27 22.15 -6.18
CA ARG A 199 12.44 23.25 -7.15
C ARG A 199 12.52 24.61 -6.46
N LYS A 200 11.68 24.85 -5.45
CA LYS A 200 11.68 26.11 -4.67
C LYS A 200 12.96 26.32 -3.84
N GLN A 201 13.71 25.26 -3.57
CA GLN A 201 15.00 25.29 -2.87
C GLN A 201 16.18 25.13 -3.85
N ASP A 202 15.96 25.40 -5.14
CA ASP A 202 16.99 25.38 -6.19
C ASP A 202 17.75 24.04 -6.28
N ASN A 203 17.03 22.91 -6.17
CA ASN A 203 17.59 21.56 -6.24
C ASN A 203 18.75 21.34 -5.24
N PRO A 204 18.49 21.38 -3.92
CA PRO A 204 19.54 21.45 -2.92
C PRO A 204 20.19 20.08 -2.64
N GLU A 205 21.36 20.08 -1.99
CA GLU A 205 21.94 18.86 -1.40
C GLU A 205 21.32 18.52 -0.04
N ILE A 206 20.77 19.53 0.65
CA ILE A 206 20.01 19.40 1.90
C ILE A 206 18.59 19.91 1.64
N LEU A 207 17.62 18.99 1.58
CA LEU A 207 16.22 19.35 1.41
C LEU A 207 15.57 19.65 2.76
N ILE A 208 14.94 20.81 2.91
CA ILE A 208 14.25 21.20 4.14
C ILE A 208 12.73 21.10 3.94
N LEU A 209 12.05 20.37 4.81
CA LEU A 209 10.60 20.15 4.77
C LEU A 209 9.97 20.61 6.09
N GLU A 210 9.09 21.60 6.02
CA GLU A 210 8.40 22.17 7.20
C GLU A 210 7.31 21.25 7.77
N LYS A 211 6.94 20.22 7.00
CA LYS A 211 5.88 19.27 7.33
C LYS A 211 6.39 17.86 7.10
N ASN A 212 5.81 16.92 7.83
CA ASN A 212 5.99 15.51 7.57
C ASN A 212 5.15 15.09 6.34
N ILE A 213 5.74 15.20 5.16
CA ILE A 213 5.16 14.76 3.87
C ILE A 213 5.83 13.47 3.39
N GLU A 214 5.17 12.73 2.51
CA GLU A 214 5.74 11.50 1.93
C GLU A 214 6.78 11.81 0.83
N TRP A 215 7.99 12.18 1.25
CA TRP A 215 9.04 12.70 0.37
C TRP A 215 9.92 11.65 -0.32
N HIS A 216 9.88 10.40 0.15
CA HIS A 216 10.86 9.36 -0.16
C HIS A 216 11.04 9.12 -1.66
N GLN A 217 9.95 9.03 -2.42
CA GLN A 217 10.00 8.75 -3.86
C GLN A 217 10.61 9.91 -4.66
N ALA A 218 10.19 11.15 -4.38
CA ALA A 218 10.75 12.35 -5.00
C ALA A 218 12.26 12.46 -4.76
N VAL A 219 12.71 12.20 -3.53
CA VAL A 219 14.14 12.21 -3.19
C VAL A 219 14.88 11.04 -3.83
N SER A 220 14.29 9.85 -3.89
CA SER A 220 14.88 8.71 -4.59
C SER A 220 15.15 9.02 -6.07
N ASN A 221 14.24 9.74 -6.72
CA ASN A 221 14.35 10.18 -8.11
C ASN A 221 15.30 11.38 -8.29
N ASN A 222 15.52 12.19 -7.25
CA ASN A 222 16.44 13.32 -7.28
C ASN A 222 17.77 13.01 -6.58
N LYS A 223 18.78 12.63 -7.37
CA LYS A 223 20.08 12.15 -6.85
C LYS A 223 20.95 13.23 -6.19
N ASN A 224 20.64 14.51 -6.37
CA ASN A 224 21.43 15.60 -5.78
C ASN A 224 21.25 15.69 -4.26
N ILE A 225 20.07 15.31 -3.76
CA ILE A 225 19.72 15.42 -2.34
C ILE A 225 20.44 14.32 -1.55
N LYS A 226 21.31 14.72 -0.62
CA LYS A 226 22.07 13.85 0.28
C LYS A 226 21.39 13.73 1.64
N PHE A 227 20.86 14.83 2.16
CA PHE A 227 20.18 14.88 3.46
C PHE A 227 18.81 15.53 3.36
N ILE A 228 17.89 15.09 4.21
CA ILE A 228 16.53 15.62 4.33
C ILE A 228 16.34 16.05 5.78
N VAL A 229 16.00 17.33 5.99
CA VAL A 229 15.62 17.89 7.28
C VAL A 229 14.11 18.03 7.31
N TYR A 230 13.43 17.37 8.24
CA TYR A 230 11.97 17.43 8.32
C TYR A 230 11.43 17.37 9.75
N SER A 231 10.25 17.95 9.95
CA SER A 231 9.53 17.86 11.23
C SER A 231 9.05 16.43 11.45
N GLY A 232 9.36 15.84 12.61
CA GLY A 232 8.81 14.57 13.06
C GLY A 232 7.33 14.66 13.42
N LYS A 233 6.79 13.59 14.01
CA LYS A 233 5.38 13.53 14.44
C LYS A 233 5.06 14.47 15.60
N SER A 234 6.06 14.88 16.38
CA SER A 234 5.95 15.90 17.43
C SER A 234 6.61 17.21 16.97
N LYS A 235 6.13 18.36 17.46
CA LYS A 235 6.69 19.68 17.09
C LYS A 235 8.12 19.92 17.59
N GLN A 236 8.65 19.07 18.47
CA GLN A 236 9.97 19.21 19.10
C GLN A 236 10.98 18.16 18.60
N ASP A 237 10.64 17.39 17.56
CA ASP A 237 11.53 16.37 17.01
C ASP A 237 11.83 16.67 15.54
N TRP A 238 12.94 17.34 15.25
CA TRP A 238 13.42 17.54 13.89
C TRP A 238 14.39 16.44 13.50
N ARG A 239 14.23 15.90 12.30
CA ARG A 239 15.01 14.75 11.83
C ARG A 239 15.93 15.15 10.70
N ILE A 240 17.12 14.57 10.70
CA ILE A 240 18.04 14.56 9.56
C ILE A 240 18.10 13.13 9.07
N GLN A 241 17.62 12.86 7.87
CA GLN A 241 17.66 11.54 7.27
C GLN A 241 18.48 11.54 5.99
N VAL A 242 19.16 10.45 5.71
CA VAL A 242 19.94 10.28 4.49
C VAL A 242 19.02 9.91 3.31
N GLY A 243 19.27 10.52 2.14
CA GLY A 243 18.63 10.16 0.88
C GLY A 243 19.10 8.80 0.34
N ARG A 244 18.17 8.01 -0.21
CA ARG A 244 18.45 6.67 -0.77
C ARG A 244 18.40 6.67 -2.28
N ASN A 245 19.22 5.83 -2.92
CA ASN A 245 19.16 5.61 -4.36
C ASN A 245 18.02 4.67 -4.78
N ASP A 246 17.70 3.71 -3.91
CA ASP A 246 16.61 2.76 -4.08
C ASP A 246 15.88 2.61 -2.74
N LEU A 247 14.56 2.77 -2.74
CA LEU A 247 13.76 2.65 -1.52
C LEU A 247 13.65 1.19 -1.02
N LYS A 248 13.89 0.20 -1.91
CA LYS A 248 13.89 -1.23 -1.59
C LYS A 248 15.25 -1.74 -1.10
N ASP A 249 16.34 -1.04 -1.40
CA ASP A 249 17.68 -1.37 -0.88
C ASP A 249 18.09 -0.41 0.24
N TYR A 250 18.12 -0.92 1.48
CA TYR A 250 18.53 -0.18 2.66
C TYR A 250 20.03 0.15 2.69
N ASN A 251 20.86 -0.49 1.85
CA ASN A 251 22.27 -0.17 1.71
C ASN A 251 22.53 0.94 0.68
N SER A 252 21.49 1.40 -0.03
CA SER A 252 21.58 2.39 -1.10
C SER A 252 21.64 3.86 -0.61
N ASN A 253 21.98 4.07 0.67
CA ASN A 253 22.16 5.40 1.26
C ASN A 253 23.25 6.17 0.50
N ARG A 254 22.96 7.41 0.08
CA ARG A 254 23.89 8.25 -0.70
C ARG A 254 25.00 8.88 0.13
N ALA A 255 24.79 8.93 1.44
CA ALA A 255 25.68 9.57 2.38
C ALA A 255 25.62 8.83 3.73
N LYS A 256 26.43 9.28 4.68
CA LYS A 256 26.27 8.94 6.10
C LYS A 256 26.47 10.21 6.91
N LEU A 257 25.83 10.26 8.07
CA LEU A 257 26.19 11.22 9.10
C LEU A 257 27.61 10.90 9.62
N PRO A 258 28.36 11.87 10.19
CA PRO A 258 29.71 11.66 10.69
C PRO A 258 29.83 10.45 11.63
N GLU A 259 30.82 9.59 11.39
CA GLU A 259 31.00 8.35 12.17
C GLU A 259 31.16 8.61 13.66
N SER A 260 31.80 9.73 14.03
CA SER A 260 31.93 10.19 15.41
C SER A 260 30.59 10.39 16.12
N TRP A 261 29.48 10.55 15.41
CA TRP A 261 28.15 10.74 16.00
C TRP A 261 27.41 9.42 16.24
N TRP A 262 27.83 8.32 15.62
CA TRP A 262 27.02 7.10 15.53
C TRP A 262 26.75 6.49 16.90
N GLY A 263 25.47 6.30 17.22
CA GLY A 263 25.02 5.74 18.49
C GLY A 263 25.05 6.73 19.67
N LEU A 264 25.58 7.94 19.48
CA LEU A 264 25.60 8.96 20.54
C LEU A 264 24.23 9.58 20.77
N ARG A 265 24.02 10.03 22.00
CA ARG A 265 22.80 10.68 22.49
C ARG A 265 23.12 11.89 23.35
N ASP A 266 22.19 12.83 23.39
CA ASP A 266 22.16 13.98 24.31
C ASP A 266 23.54 14.64 24.49
N LYS A 267 24.06 14.68 25.71
CA LYS A 267 25.32 15.37 26.06
C LYS A 267 26.51 14.89 25.23
N ASP A 268 26.64 13.59 24.98
CA ASP A 268 27.78 13.04 24.24
C ASP A 268 27.72 13.45 22.77
N LEU A 269 26.52 13.45 22.19
CA LEU A 269 26.31 13.93 20.82
C LEU A 269 26.48 15.44 20.73
N ILE A 270 26.00 16.22 21.70
CA ILE A 270 26.19 17.68 21.76
C ILE A 270 27.67 18.01 21.82
N ASN A 271 28.43 17.35 22.72
CA ASN A 271 29.87 17.58 22.87
C ASN A 271 30.65 17.23 21.60
N THR A 272 30.27 16.14 20.92
CA THR A 272 30.98 15.66 19.73
C THR A 272 30.60 16.43 18.45
N SER A 273 29.32 16.76 18.28
CA SER A 273 28.83 17.49 17.09
C SER A 273 29.02 19.01 17.21
N GLY A 274 29.08 19.52 18.44
CA GLY A 274 29.01 20.95 18.75
C GLY A 274 27.63 21.56 18.61
N VAL A 275 26.58 20.77 18.33
CA VAL A 275 25.20 21.26 18.14
C VAL A 275 24.41 21.07 19.42
N LYS A 276 24.02 22.18 20.07
CA LYS A 276 23.32 22.17 21.38
C LYS A 276 21.98 21.46 21.37
N GLU A 277 21.30 21.47 20.22
CA GLU A 277 19.97 20.90 20.06
C GLU A 277 20.01 19.43 19.63
N ALA A 278 21.19 18.82 19.47
CA ALA A 278 21.30 17.43 19.07
C ALA A 278 20.76 16.48 20.14
N VAL A 279 20.00 15.46 19.71
CA VAL A 279 19.32 14.50 20.60
C VAL A 279 19.87 13.09 20.42
N PHE A 280 19.95 12.62 19.18
CA PHE A 280 20.34 11.23 18.90
C PHE A 280 20.84 11.07 17.48
N CYS A 281 21.80 10.17 17.27
CA CYS A 281 22.18 9.66 15.96
C CYS A 281 22.18 8.13 15.97
N THR A 282 21.58 7.51 14.94
CA THR A 282 21.59 6.06 14.75
C THR A 282 23.02 5.51 14.67
N ASN A 283 23.22 4.27 15.12
CA ASN A 283 24.54 3.60 15.13
C ASN A 283 25.10 3.26 13.75
N ARG A 284 24.31 3.50 12.68
CA ARG A 284 24.71 3.34 11.28
C ARG A 284 24.67 4.66 10.49
N GLY A 285 24.43 5.79 11.18
CA GLY A 285 24.55 7.12 10.57
C GLY A 285 23.51 7.49 9.51
N TRP A 286 22.35 6.82 9.47
CA TRP A 286 21.32 7.09 8.44
C TRP A 286 20.23 8.08 8.90
N LEU A 287 20.12 8.29 10.21
CA LEU A 287 19.18 9.21 10.84
C LEU A 287 19.80 9.86 12.09
N ALA A 288 19.57 11.15 12.25
CA ALA A 288 19.77 11.90 13.48
C ALA A 288 18.53 12.75 13.83
N VAL A 289 18.47 13.19 15.08
CA VAL A 289 17.38 13.99 15.65
C VAL A 289 17.95 15.21 16.37
N ALA A 290 17.30 16.35 16.18
CA ALA A 290 17.53 17.58 16.93
C ALA A 290 16.20 18.13 17.47
N LYS A 291 16.26 18.95 18.52
CA LYS A 291 15.06 19.55 19.14
C LYS A 291 14.40 20.64 18.29
N THR A 292 15.22 21.35 17.52
CA THR A 292 14.78 22.48 16.69
C THR A 292 15.16 22.28 15.23
N LYS A 293 14.46 23.01 14.36
CA LYS A 293 14.75 23.05 12.93
C LYS A 293 16.17 23.53 12.68
N GLU A 294 16.57 24.60 13.36
CA GLU A 294 17.86 25.24 13.21
C GLU A 294 18.98 24.28 13.61
N GLY A 295 18.80 23.53 14.70
CA GLY A 295 19.72 22.48 15.12
C GLY A 295 19.84 21.35 14.10
N ALA A 296 18.71 20.91 13.53
CA ALA A 296 18.74 19.88 12.49
C ALA A 296 19.44 20.34 11.21
N ILE A 297 19.21 21.59 10.80
CA ILE A 297 19.90 22.23 9.67
C ILE A 297 21.40 22.35 9.97
N GLU A 298 21.79 22.75 11.18
CA GLU A 298 23.20 22.84 11.57
C GLU A 298 23.90 21.47 11.49
N MET A 299 23.25 20.43 12.02
CA MET A 299 23.75 19.05 11.92
C MET A 299 23.87 18.60 10.47
N ALA A 300 22.86 18.83 9.62
CA ALA A 300 22.90 18.46 8.21
C ALA A 300 24.05 19.17 7.46
N ASN A 301 24.28 20.46 7.72
CA ASN A 301 25.38 21.22 7.13
C ASN A 301 26.77 20.75 7.60
N LYS A 302 26.90 20.33 8.86
CA LYS A 302 28.14 19.72 9.37
C LYS A 302 28.38 18.35 8.74
N ALA A 303 27.32 17.55 8.59
CA ALA A 303 27.40 16.25 7.92
C ALA A 303 27.78 16.39 6.44
N LEU A 304 27.17 17.33 5.71
CA LEU A 304 27.50 17.59 4.30
C LEU A 304 28.97 17.97 4.13
N ARG A 305 29.48 18.91 4.93
CA ARG A 305 30.91 19.28 4.92
C ARG A 305 31.84 18.12 5.28
N ASN A 306 31.39 17.16 6.08
CA ASN A 306 32.19 15.98 6.43
C ASN A 306 32.29 14.97 5.27
N LEU A 307 31.40 15.02 4.27
CA LEU A 307 31.51 14.18 3.07
C LEU A 307 32.60 14.65 2.11
N ASP A 308 32.95 15.94 2.17
CA ASP A 308 33.95 16.57 1.29
C ASP A 308 35.39 16.52 1.87
N ASN A 309 35.54 16.00 3.10
CA ASN A 309 36.83 15.82 3.78
C ASN A 309 37.20 14.34 3.86
#